data_AF-A0A429MTF4-F1
#
_entry.id   AF-A0A429MTF4-F1
#
_cell.length_a   1.000
_cell.length_b   1.000
_cell.length_c   1.000
_cell.angle_alpha   90.00
_cell.angle_beta   90.00
_cell.angle_gamma   90.00
#
_symmetry.space_group_name_H-M   'P 1'
#
loop_
_entity.id
_entity.type
_entity.pdbx_description
1 polymer ?
#
loop_
_entity_poly.entity_id
_entity_poly.type
_entity_poly.pdbx_seq_one_letter_code
_entity_poly.pdbx_strand_id
1 'polypeptide(L)'
;DLSRAFGHRPVVAKDTPGFIINHAGRAYGTEALKILNENVCDISEIDRILRDGVGFRMGPFELLDLTGLDVSHPVMESIYHQYYEEARYKPNPLTKQMLDAKQLGRKVNQGFYNYETGSKTGEQPAKFVERLAKYPKVWIAADFLDDKKQLEDYLTQHNIALDINPEPQTDSLCLVACYGEDTTQAATRLGVNPEQAVAIDMLYGIAKHRTLMPSLITKPEYRQAAHSIFNLDGNMVSMIAESIGFVAQRVLAMVINLGCDIAQQNIATVDDINAAVRLGLGYPFGPIEWGDQVGSEKILLILNRITALTHDPRYRPSPWLQRRVALHLPLTFTHES
;
A
#
# COMPACT_ATOMS: atom_id res chain seq x y z
N ASP A 1 -30.61 9.75 17.81
CA ASP A 1 -31.56 10.62 17.07
C ASP A 1 -31.08 12.04 16.86
N LEU A 2 -30.58 12.74 17.87
CA LEU A 2 -30.07 14.12 17.73
C LEU A 2 -29.07 14.29 16.57
N SER A 3 -28.04 13.45 16.50
CA SER A 3 -27.05 13.48 15.40
C SER A 3 -27.70 13.35 14.00
N ARG A 4 -28.72 12.50 13.87
CA ARG A 4 -29.43 12.29 12.59
C ARG A 4 -30.25 13.52 12.21
N ALA A 5 -30.87 14.19 13.20
CA ALA A 5 -31.62 15.42 12.98
C ALA A 5 -30.73 16.56 12.43
N PHE A 6 -29.43 16.57 12.76
CA PHE A 6 -28.44 17.48 12.18
C PHE A 6 -27.84 17.00 10.84
N GLY A 7 -28.35 15.90 10.26
CA GLY A 7 -27.86 15.38 8.97
C GLY A 7 -26.57 14.55 9.06
N HIS A 8 -26.14 14.17 10.27
CA HIS A 8 -24.95 13.33 10.47
C HIS A 8 -25.32 11.88 10.73
N ARG A 9 -24.53 10.93 10.22
CA ARG A 9 -24.62 9.52 10.60
C ARG A 9 -23.89 9.30 11.93
N PRO A 10 -24.60 9.01 13.04
CA PRO A 10 -23.93 8.62 14.28
C PRO A 10 -23.34 7.21 14.12
N VAL A 11 -22.21 6.98 14.79
CA VAL A 11 -21.58 5.67 14.98
C VAL A 11 -21.39 5.45 16.47
N VAL A 12 -21.59 4.22 16.94
CA VAL A 12 -21.40 3.88 18.37
C VAL A 12 -20.08 3.13 18.52
N ALA A 13 -19.22 3.63 19.40
CA ALA A 13 -17.94 3.03 19.72
C ALA A 13 -17.80 2.82 21.23
N LYS A 14 -17.10 1.76 21.62
CA LYS A 14 -16.56 1.62 22.97
C LYS A 14 -15.54 2.71 23.24
N ASP A 15 -15.39 3.05 24.51
CA ASP A 15 -14.37 3.97 24.99
C ASP A 15 -13.00 3.28 25.01
N THR A 16 -12.32 3.30 23.87
CA THR A 16 -10.97 2.77 23.67
C THR A 16 -10.05 3.83 23.10
N PRO A 17 -8.72 3.76 23.32
CA PRO A 17 -7.79 4.73 22.78
C PRO A 17 -7.96 4.92 21.27
N GLY A 18 -8.23 6.17 20.85
CA GLY A 18 -8.44 6.53 19.45
C GLY A 18 -9.84 6.21 18.86
N PHE A 19 -10.77 5.68 19.65
CA PHE A 19 -12.12 5.27 19.21
C PHE A 19 -12.06 4.45 17.90
N ILE A 20 -12.75 4.89 16.84
CA ILE A 20 -12.70 4.25 15.51
C ILE A 20 -11.74 5.00 14.58
N ILE A 21 -11.99 6.29 14.33
CA ILE A 21 -11.34 7.07 13.26
C ILE A 21 -9.85 7.26 13.53
N ASN A 22 -9.50 7.72 14.73
CA ASN A 22 -8.11 7.96 15.08
C ASN A 22 -7.34 6.66 15.20
N HIS A 23 -7.99 5.56 15.59
CA HIS A 23 -7.40 4.24 15.64
C HIS A 23 -7.13 3.70 14.23
N ALA A 24 -8.15 3.57 13.40
CA ALA A 24 -8.05 3.04 12.03
C ALA A 24 -7.09 3.85 11.14
N GLY A 25 -7.05 5.17 11.31
CA GLY A 25 -6.17 6.05 10.54
C GLY A 25 -4.67 5.90 10.84
N ARG A 26 -4.27 5.18 11.91
CA ARG A 26 -2.84 5.03 12.26
C ARG A 26 -2.06 4.21 11.26
N ALA A 27 -2.67 3.23 10.61
CA ALA A 27 -1.99 2.37 9.66
C ALA A 27 -1.44 3.17 8.47
N TYR A 28 -2.20 4.13 7.94
CA TYR A 28 -1.84 4.85 6.71
C TYR A 28 -0.54 5.66 6.85
N GLY A 29 -0.49 6.61 7.78
CA GLY A 29 0.66 7.48 7.95
C GLY A 29 1.90 6.77 8.51
N THR A 30 1.72 5.89 9.50
CA THR A 30 2.87 5.21 10.14
C THR A 30 3.54 4.21 9.19
N GLU A 31 2.76 3.54 8.34
CA GLU A 31 3.33 2.60 7.35
C GLU A 31 4.06 3.33 6.24
N ALA A 32 3.50 4.44 5.72
CA ALA A 32 4.19 5.29 4.76
C ALA A 32 5.53 5.84 5.30
N LEU A 33 5.56 6.25 6.56
CA LEU A 33 6.79 6.69 7.23
C LEU A 33 7.82 5.56 7.37
N LYS A 34 7.38 4.33 7.65
CA LYS A 34 8.27 3.16 7.72
C LYS A 34 8.88 2.84 6.36
N ILE A 35 8.07 2.85 5.30
CA ILE A 35 8.50 2.66 3.90
C ILE A 35 9.53 3.72 3.50
N LEU A 36 9.28 5.00 3.83
CA LEU A 36 10.23 6.08 3.57
C LEU A 36 11.55 5.88 4.32
N ASN A 37 11.49 5.50 5.60
CA ASN A 37 12.68 5.25 6.42
C ASN A 37 13.53 4.06 5.92
N GLU A 38 12.91 3.12 5.20
CA GLU A 38 13.58 2.00 4.54
C GLU A 38 14.14 2.36 3.15
N ASN A 39 13.99 3.63 2.72
CA ASN A 39 14.44 4.14 1.43
C ASN A 39 13.87 3.38 0.22
N VAL A 40 12.62 2.92 0.32
CA VAL A 40 11.94 2.19 -0.77
C VAL A 40 11.72 3.10 -1.98
N CYS A 41 11.25 4.32 -1.76
CA CYS A 41 11.13 5.36 -2.77
C CYS A 41 10.94 6.72 -2.11
N ASP A 42 10.92 7.80 -2.90
CA ASP A 42 10.78 9.14 -2.39
C ASP A 42 9.34 9.49 -1.96
N ILE A 43 9.20 10.60 -1.23
CA ILE A 43 7.92 11.13 -0.73
C ILE A 43 6.88 11.28 -1.85
N SER A 44 7.29 11.76 -3.03
CA SER A 44 6.38 12.01 -4.16
C SER A 44 5.89 10.71 -4.78
N GLU A 45 6.75 9.68 -4.87
CA GLU A 45 6.37 8.35 -5.34
C GLU A 45 5.41 7.66 -4.37
N ILE A 46 5.67 7.69 -3.05
CA ILE A 46 4.76 7.10 -2.06
C ILE A 46 3.38 7.77 -2.13
N ASP A 47 3.34 9.12 -2.17
CA ASP A 47 2.09 9.86 -2.30
C ASP A 47 1.34 9.51 -3.59
N ARG A 48 2.05 9.43 -4.73
CA ARG A 48 1.47 9.07 -6.03
C ARG A 48 0.93 7.65 -6.06
N ILE A 49 1.68 6.67 -5.54
CA ILE A 49 1.25 5.26 -5.48
C ILE A 49 -0.07 5.14 -4.71
N LEU A 50 -0.17 5.79 -3.56
CA LEU A 50 -1.32 5.66 -2.67
C LEU A 50 -2.51 6.51 -3.15
N ARG A 51 -2.26 7.72 -3.66
CA ARG A 51 -3.32 8.62 -4.18
C ARG A 51 -3.84 8.14 -5.55
N ASP A 52 -2.93 8.00 -6.51
CA ASP A 52 -3.27 7.81 -7.92
C ASP A 52 -3.39 6.32 -8.30
N GLY A 53 -2.78 5.43 -7.52
CA GLY A 53 -2.94 3.98 -7.64
C GLY A 53 -4.08 3.45 -6.79
N VAL A 54 -3.84 3.37 -5.48
CA VAL A 54 -4.78 2.77 -4.52
C VAL A 54 -6.10 3.55 -4.42
N GLY A 55 -6.07 4.87 -4.63
CA GLY A 55 -7.26 5.72 -4.66
C GLY A 55 -7.57 6.44 -3.35
N PHE A 56 -6.59 6.60 -2.46
CA PHE A 56 -6.73 7.53 -1.34
C PHE A 56 -6.91 8.95 -1.88
N ARG A 57 -7.72 9.77 -1.20
CA ARG A 57 -7.98 11.16 -1.63
C ARG A 57 -6.71 12.01 -1.70
N MET A 58 -5.75 11.72 -0.84
CA MET A 58 -4.52 12.48 -0.66
C MET A 58 -3.41 11.52 -0.23
N GLY A 59 -2.19 11.73 -0.71
CA GLY A 59 -1.01 10.97 -0.27
C GLY A 59 -0.74 11.17 1.22
N PRO A 60 -0.11 10.20 1.90
CA PRO A 60 0.12 10.28 3.35
C PRO A 60 0.95 11.49 3.77
N PHE A 61 1.96 11.91 2.99
CA PHE A 61 2.83 13.02 3.36
C PHE A 61 2.14 14.37 3.14
N GLU A 62 1.43 14.51 2.03
CA GLU A 62 0.55 15.66 1.79
C GLU A 62 -0.53 15.79 2.89
N LEU A 63 -1.07 14.66 3.36
CA LEU A 63 -2.05 14.64 4.46
C LEU A 63 -1.44 15.04 5.81
N LEU A 64 -0.21 14.59 6.10
CA LEU A 64 0.52 14.99 7.31
C LEU A 64 0.82 16.48 7.32
N ASP A 65 1.20 17.05 6.16
CA ASP A 65 1.45 18.48 6.03
C ASP A 65 0.16 19.31 6.13
N LEU A 66 -0.97 18.79 5.63
CA LEU A 66 -2.27 19.44 5.75
C LEU A 66 -2.76 19.46 7.21
N THR A 67 -2.66 18.33 7.90
CA THR A 67 -3.11 18.18 9.30
C THR A 67 -2.18 18.92 10.27
N GLY A 68 -0.88 18.85 9.98
CA GLY A 68 0.19 19.42 10.76
C GLY A 68 0.84 18.41 11.72
N LEU A 69 2.17 18.43 11.80
CA LEU A 69 2.93 17.47 12.62
C LEU A 69 2.82 17.72 14.13
N ASP A 70 2.56 18.95 14.56
CA ASP A 70 2.32 19.27 15.97
C ASP A 70 0.98 18.74 16.50
N VAL A 71 0.06 18.36 15.60
CA VAL A 71 -1.14 17.59 15.94
C VAL A 71 -0.89 16.10 15.72
N SER A 72 -0.38 15.75 14.54
CA SER A 72 -0.30 14.35 14.10
C SER A 72 0.68 13.53 14.93
N HIS A 73 1.88 14.05 15.21
CA HIS A 73 2.92 13.29 15.90
C HIS A 73 2.58 13.02 17.38
N PRO A 74 2.14 14.01 18.19
CA PRO A 74 1.71 13.73 19.57
C PRO A 74 0.54 12.74 19.66
N VAL A 75 -0.38 12.75 18.69
CA VAL A 75 -1.47 11.77 18.63
C VAL A 75 -0.94 10.36 18.33
N MET A 76 0.08 10.23 17.46
CA MET A 76 0.73 8.93 17.22
C MET A 76 1.40 8.40 18.48
N GLU A 77 2.18 9.22 19.19
CA GLU A 77 2.80 8.82 20.47
C GLU A 77 1.76 8.45 21.52
N SER A 78 0.72 9.27 21.66
CA SER A 78 -0.37 9.02 22.63
C SER A 78 -1.03 7.66 22.40
N ILE A 79 -1.47 7.37 21.16
CA ILE A 79 -2.09 6.07 20.84
C ILE A 79 -1.10 4.92 21.09
N TYR A 80 0.16 5.08 20.71
CA TYR A 80 1.19 4.06 20.92
C TYR A 80 1.38 3.71 22.40
N HIS A 81 1.49 4.72 23.28
CA HIS A 81 1.62 4.52 24.72
C HIS A 81 0.32 3.99 25.36
N GLN A 82 -0.84 4.45 24.92
CA GLN A 82 -2.13 3.98 25.42
C GLN A 82 -2.40 2.50 25.08
N TYR A 83 -1.75 1.96 24.06
CA TYR A 83 -1.76 0.54 23.71
C TYR A 83 -0.50 -0.21 24.19
N TYR A 84 0.18 0.30 25.22
CA TYR A 84 1.36 -0.34 25.83
C TYR A 84 2.43 -0.71 24.79
N GLU A 85 2.78 0.27 23.95
CA GLU A 85 3.87 0.15 22.99
C GLU A 85 3.63 -0.95 21.93
N GLU A 86 2.36 -1.20 21.61
CA GLU A 86 1.97 -2.11 20.54
C GLU A 86 2.65 -1.74 19.20
N ALA A 87 3.43 -2.67 18.64
CA ALA A 87 4.28 -2.48 17.47
C ALA A 87 3.52 -1.91 16.24
N ARG A 88 2.24 -2.24 16.11
CA ARG A 88 1.37 -1.71 15.04
C ARG A 88 1.21 -0.19 15.05
N TYR A 89 1.32 0.44 16.22
CA TYR A 89 1.11 1.88 16.38
C TYR A 89 2.41 2.67 16.50
N LYS A 90 3.56 1.99 16.39
CA LYS A 90 4.88 2.61 16.58
C LYS A 90 5.06 3.84 15.68
N PRO A 91 5.32 5.03 16.26
CA PRO A 91 5.62 6.24 15.50
C PRO A 91 7.01 6.18 14.85
N ASN A 92 7.27 7.10 13.92
CA ASN A 92 8.56 7.19 13.24
C ASN A 92 9.39 8.39 13.75
N PRO A 93 10.68 8.20 14.09
CA PRO A 93 11.57 9.27 14.56
C PRO A 93 11.66 10.49 13.64
N LEU A 94 11.49 10.32 12.33
CA LEU A 94 11.53 11.41 11.36
C LEU A 94 10.52 12.51 11.71
N THR A 95 9.28 12.11 12.05
CA THR A 95 8.25 13.10 12.39
C THR A 95 8.50 13.80 13.72
N LYS A 96 9.22 13.16 14.65
CA LYS A 96 9.70 13.80 15.88
C LYS A 96 10.75 14.87 15.57
N GLN A 97 11.73 14.53 14.73
CA GLN A 97 12.78 15.45 14.30
C GLN A 97 12.21 16.67 13.56
N MET A 98 11.27 16.44 12.63
CA MET A 98 10.58 17.50 11.90
C MET A 98 9.75 18.41 12.83
N LEU A 99 9.05 17.81 13.81
CA LEU A 99 8.31 18.56 14.83
C LEU A 99 9.24 19.48 15.64
N ASP A 100 10.37 18.95 16.12
CA ASP A 100 11.36 19.72 16.88
C ASP A 100 12.00 20.83 16.03
N ALA A 101 12.17 20.58 14.73
CA ALA A 101 12.62 21.56 13.74
C ALA A 101 11.53 22.55 13.28
N LYS A 102 10.31 22.47 13.81
CA LYS A 102 9.14 23.29 13.43
C LYS A 102 8.76 23.18 11.95
N GLN A 103 9.05 22.05 11.31
CA GLN A 103 8.58 21.72 9.97
C GLN A 103 7.17 21.11 10.08
N LEU A 104 6.19 21.95 10.38
CA LEU A 104 4.83 21.52 10.77
C LEU A 104 3.89 21.31 9.58
N GLY A 105 4.34 21.47 8.34
CA GLY A 105 3.50 21.38 7.15
C GLY A 105 2.96 22.73 6.67
N ARG A 106 1.79 22.70 6.02
CA ARG A 106 1.23 23.83 5.25
C ARG A 106 1.10 25.11 6.05
N LYS A 107 0.75 25.02 7.34
CA LYS A 107 0.49 26.19 8.19
C LYS A 107 1.73 27.02 8.54
N VAL A 108 2.92 26.46 8.38
CA VAL A 108 4.22 27.15 8.53
C VAL A 108 5.02 27.16 7.23
N ASN A 109 4.35 26.89 6.11
CA ASN A 109 4.90 26.82 4.77
C ASN A 109 6.01 25.78 4.52
N GLN A 110 6.27 24.88 5.47
CA GLN A 110 7.32 23.87 5.36
C GLN A 110 6.96 22.60 6.14
N GLY A 111 6.98 21.46 5.46
CA GLY A 111 6.86 20.12 6.04
C GLY A 111 7.60 19.11 5.18
N PHE A 112 6.92 18.06 4.74
CA PHE A 112 7.42 17.15 3.69
C PHE A 112 7.52 17.84 2.34
N TYR A 113 6.64 18.80 2.06
CA TYR A 113 6.69 19.70 0.91
C TYR A 113 6.91 21.16 1.32
N ASN A 114 7.22 22.02 0.35
CA ASN A 114 7.31 23.48 0.52
C ASN A 114 6.00 24.13 0.06
N TYR A 115 5.50 25.10 0.84
CA TYR A 115 4.27 25.84 0.56
C TYR A 115 4.43 27.37 0.57
N GLU A 116 5.65 27.90 0.44
CA GLU A 116 5.94 29.35 0.47
C GLU A 116 5.17 30.14 -0.59
N THR A 117 4.85 29.53 -1.73
CA THR A 117 4.08 30.14 -2.81
C THR A 117 2.55 30.08 -2.60
N GLY A 118 2.09 29.58 -1.45
CA GLY A 118 0.67 29.33 -1.16
C GLY A 118 0.11 28.03 -1.74
N SER A 119 0.91 27.29 -2.50
CA SER A 119 0.59 25.99 -3.10
C SER A 119 1.70 24.97 -2.83
N LYS A 120 1.38 23.67 -2.95
CA LYS A 120 2.37 22.59 -2.78
C LYS A 120 3.43 22.67 -3.89
N THR A 121 4.71 22.67 -3.51
CA THR A 121 5.85 22.63 -4.42
C THR A 121 6.88 21.57 -3.99
N GLY A 122 7.75 21.17 -4.91
CA GLY A 122 8.80 20.16 -4.65
C GLY A 122 8.40 18.70 -4.92
N GLU A 123 7.13 18.44 -5.29
CA GLU A 123 6.69 17.12 -5.76
C GLU A 123 7.44 16.75 -7.06
N GLN A 124 8.13 15.62 -7.05
CA GLN A 124 8.86 15.12 -8.21
C GLN A 124 7.86 14.57 -9.25
N PRO A 125 8.02 14.83 -10.54
CA PRO A 125 7.15 14.27 -11.57
C PRO A 125 7.38 12.76 -11.75
N ALA A 126 6.38 12.05 -12.29
CA ALA A 126 6.55 10.64 -12.63
C ALA A 126 7.60 10.52 -13.73
N LYS A 127 8.44 9.50 -13.63
CA LYS A 127 9.40 9.18 -14.69
C LYS A 127 8.67 8.51 -15.85
N PHE A 128 9.04 8.89 -17.06
CA PHE A 128 8.55 8.30 -18.30
C PHE A 128 9.72 7.72 -19.08
N VAL A 129 9.57 6.49 -19.56
CA VAL A 129 10.52 5.84 -20.46
C VAL A 129 9.87 5.74 -21.84
N GLU A 130 10.56 6.21 -22.87
CA GLU A 130 10.08 6.12 -24.25
C GLU A 130 9.97 4.68 -24.74
N ARG A 131 9.16 4.48 -25.79
CA ARG A 131 8.99 3.17 -26.42
C ARG A 131 10.33 2.67 -26.97
N LEU A 132 10.67 1.43 -26.63
CA LEU A 132 11.90 0.81 -27.11
C LEU A 132 11.76 0.33 -28.56
N ALA A 133 12.87 0.35 -29.31
CA ALA A 133 12.93 -0.18 -30.67
C ALA A 133 12.68 -1.70 -30.73
N LYS A 134 13.09 -2.42 -29.68
CA LYS A 134 12.87 -3.86 -29.51
C LYS A 134 12.68 -4.17 -28.03
N TYR A 135 11.67 -4.98 -27.73
CA TYR A 135 11.45 -5.52 -26.39
C TYR A 135 12.00 -6.95 -26.27
N PRO A 136 12.50 -7.35 -25.09
CA PRO A 136 12.67 -8.76 -24.77
C PRO A 136 11.30 -9.45 -24.76
N LYS A 137 11.28 -10.76 -24.94
CA LYS A 137 10.06 -11.53 -24.62
C LYS A 137 9.82 -11.46 -23.12
N VAL A 138 8.56 -11.55 -22.70
CA VAL A 138 8.19 -11.48 -21.29
C VAL A 138 7.69 -12.85 -20.83
N TRP A 139 8.37 -13.41 -19.84
CA TRP A 139 7.91 -14.58 -19.10
C TRP A 139 7.18 -14.11 -17.83
N ILE A 140 6.05 -14.73 -17.50
CA ILE A 140 5.20 -14.31 -16.37
C ILE A 140 5.04 -15.41 -15.33
N ALA A 141 5.36 -15.07 -14.08
CA ALA A 141 4.88 -15.75 -12.89
C ALA A 141 3.94 -14.85 -12.08
N ALA A 142 2.92 -15.45 -11.46
CA ALA A 142 2.03 -14.75 -10.55
C ALA A 142 1.58 -15.68 -9.42
N ASP A 143 1.35 -15.14 -8.23
CA ASP A 143 0.72 -15.90 -7.14
C ASP A 143 -0.76 -16.21 -7.43
N PHE A 144 -1.43 -15.38 -8.22
CA PHE A 144 -2.84 -15.56 -8.61
C PHE A 144 -2.99 -15.66 -10.12
N LEU A 145 -3.80 -16.63 -10.59
CA LEU A 145 -4.01 -16.89 -12.02
C LEU A 145 -4.66 -15.71 -12.75
N ASP A 146 -5.60 -15.02 -12.09
CA ASP A 146 -6.26 -13.84 -12.67
C ASP A 146 -5.28 -12.69 -12.92
N ASP A 147 -4.31 -12.50 -12.02
CA ASP A 147 -3.27 -11.50 -12.19
C ASP A 147 -2.36 -11.85 -13.39
N LYS A 148 -1.98 -13.13 -13.52
CA LYS A 148 -1.23 -13.62 -14.70
C LYS A 148 -1.99 -13.36 -15.99
N LYS A 149 -3.28 -13.73 -16.04
CA LYS A 149 -4.13 -13.52 -17.21
C LYS A 149 -4.22 -12.05 -17.60
N GLN A 150 -4.43 -11.15 -16.62
CA GLN A 150 -4.48 -9.71 -16.87
C GLN A 150 -3.16 -9.19 -17.49
N LEU A 151 -2.01 -9.70 -17.04
CA LEU A 151 -0.71 -9.32 -17.61
C LEU A 151 -0.51 -9.88 -19.03
N GLU A 152 -0.88 -11.14 -19.28
CA GLU A 152 -0.82 -11.74 -20.63
C GLU A 152 -1.70 -10.97 -21.63
N ASP A 153 -2.92 -10.63 -21.23
CA ASP A 153 -3.86 -9.85 -22.05
C ASP A 153 -3.30 -8.45 -22.35
N TYR A 154 -2.72 -7.78 -21.34
CA TYR A 154 -2.09 -6.47 -21.49
C TYR A 154 -0.90 -6.50 -22.47
N LEU A 155 0.02 -7.44 -22.29
CA LEU A 155 1.18 -7.58 -23.15
C LEU A 155 0.77 -7.87 -24.60
N THR A 156 -0.22 -8.74 -24.79
CA THR A 156 -0.78 -9.07 -26.11
C THR A 156 -1.39 -7.83 -26.77
N GLN A 157 -2.20 -7.06 -26.04
CA GLN A 157 -2.81 -5.82 -26.53
C GLN A 157 -1.75 -4.80 -26.99
N HIS A 158 -0.60 -4.75 -26.32
CA HIS A 158 0.49 -3.84 -26.64
C HIS A 158 1.53 -4.42 -27.63
N ASN A 159 1.27 -5.60 -28.20
CA ASN A 159 2.16 -6.31 -29.12
C ASN A 159 3.54 -6.63 -28.51
N ILE A 160 3.57 -6.95 -27.23
CA ILE A 160 4.76 -7.46 -26.53
C ILE A 160 4.74 -8.98 -26.57
N ALA A 161 5.81 -9.58 -27.07
CA ALA A 161 5.88 -11.03 -27.23
C ALA A 161 6.00 -11.74 -25.87
N LEU A 162 5.17 -12.77 -25.68
CA LEU A 162 5.24 -13.64 -24.50
C LEU A 162 6.30 -14.72 -24.69
N ASP A 163 6.98 -15.05 -23.61
CA ASP A 163 7.77 -16.27 -23.46
C ASP A 163 6.90 -17.33 -22.78
N ILE A 164 6.39 -18.27 -23.57
CA ILE A 164 5.46 -19.33 -23.14
C ILE A 164 6.19 -20.62 -22.72
N ASN A 165 7.52 -20.58 -22.62
CA ASN A 165 8.28 -21.75 -22.17
C ASN A 165 8.04 -22.01 -20.68
N PRO A 166 8.19 -23.28 -20.21
CA PRO A 166 8.07 -23.61 -18.79
C PRO A 166 9.04 -22.82 -17.91
N GLU A 167 10.24 -22.57 -18.42
CA GLU A 167 11.28 -21.75 -17.80
C GLU A 167 11.63 -20.56 -18.71
N PRO A 168 12.00 -19.40 -18.15
CA PRO A 168 12.33 -18.22 -18.94
C PRO A 168 13.59 -18.45 -19.78
N GLN A 169 13.57 -17.96 -21.03
CA GLN A 169 14.78 -17.90 -21.85
C GLN A 169 15.82 -16.93 -21.26
N THR A 170 17.09 -17.13 -21.61
CA THR A 170 18.23 -16.34 -21.10
C THR A 170 18.20 -14.86 -21.50
N ASP A 171 17.36 -14.47 -22.46
CA ASP A 171 17.16 -13.09 -22.90
C ASP A 171 15.77 -12.54 -22.55
N SER A 172 14.91 -13.33 -21.89
CA SER A 172 13.56 -12.91 -21.47
C SER A 172 13.59 -11.95 -20.28
N LEU A 173 12.63 -11.04 -20.23
CA LEU A 173 12.26 -10.30 -19.02
C LEU A 173 11.38 -11.22 -18.16
N CYS A 174 11.76 -11.47 -16.91
CA CYS A 174 10.96 -12.22 -15.95
C CYS A 174 10.06 -11.26 -15.17
N LEU A 175 8.79 -11.17 -15.54
CA LEU A 175 7.80 -10.35 -14.84
C LEU A 175 7.11 -11.18 -13.75
N VAL A 176 7.15 -10.69 -12.51
CA VAL A 176 6.66 -11.44 -11.34
C VAL A 176 5.57 -10.67 -10.60
N ALA A 177 4.33 -11.15 -10.65
CA ALA A 177 3.24 -10.62 -9.84
C ALA A 177 3.20 -11.33 -8.47
N CYS A 178 3.99 -10.81 -7.52
CA CYS A 178 4.13 -11.36 -6.17
C CYS A 178 3.45 -10.50 -5.09
N TYR A 179 3.06 -11.16 -4.00
CA TYR A 179 2.46 -10.54 -2.83
C TYR A 179 3.31 -10.74 -1.56
N GLY A 180 3.54 -9.67 -0.79
CA GLY A 180 4.16 -9.74 0.54
C GLY A 180 5.64 -10.12 0.60
N GLU A 181 6.34 -10.13 -0.53
CA GLU A 181 7.77 -10.41 -0.65
C GLU A 181 8.44 -9.35 -1.57
N ASP A 182 9.77 -9.34 -1.60
CA ASP A 182 10.54 -8.54 -2.57
C ASP A 182 10.90 -9.36 -3.82
N THR A 183 11.51 -8.71 -4.81
CA THR A 183 11.77 -9.33 -6.13
C THR A 183 12.86 -10.39 -6.05
N THR A 184 13.86 -10.21 -5.19
CA THR A 184 14.93 -11.19 -4.95
C THR A 184 14.38 -12.46 -4.32
N GLN A 185 13.52 -12.34 -3.32
CA GLN A 185 12.86 -13.47 -2.68
C GLN A 185 11.90 -14.18 -3.65
N ALA A 186 11.14 -13.41 -4.42
CA ALA A 186 10.25 -13.96 -5.45
C ALA A 186 11.03 -14.72 -6.53
N ALA A 187 12.13 -14.14 -7.03
CA ALA A 187 12.99 -14.76 -8.04
C ALA A 187 13.61 -16.07 -7.53
N THR A 188 14.11 -16.06 -6.29
CA THR A 188 14.69 -17.25 -5.64
C THR A 188 13.63 -18.34 -5.46
N ARG A 189 12.45 -17.99 -4.96
CA ARG A 189 11.32 -18.91 -4.76
C ARG A 189 10.84 -19.56 -6.06
N LEU A 190 10.89 -18.81 -7.16
CA LEU A 190 10.45 -19.26 -8.49
C LEU A 190 11.56 -19.92 -9.31
N GLY A 191 12.81 -19.87 -8.84
CA GLY A 191 13.97 -20.42 -9.58
C GLY A 191 14.32 -19.63 -10.85
N VAL A 192 13.99 -18.34 -10.92
CA VAL A 192 14.30 -17.49 -12.08
C VAL A 192 15.51 -16.61 -11.83
N ASN A 193 16.21 -16.20 -12.90
CA ASN A 193 17.40 -15.38 -12.79
C ASN A 193 17.04 -13.96 -12.28
N PRO A 194 17.55 -13.53 -11.10
CA PRO A 194 17.28 -12.20 -10.57
C PRO A 194 17.78 -11.05 -11.47
N GLU A 195 18.79 -11.28 -12.31
CA GLU A 195 19.25 -10.28 -13.30
C GLU A 195 18.17 -9.92 -14.33
N GLN A 196 17.19 -10.80 -14.53
CA GLN A 196 16.08 -10.64 -15.48
C GLN A 196 14.76 -10.29 -14.80
N ALA A 197 14.72 -10.28 -13.46
CA ALA A 197 13.47 -10.24 -12.70
C ALA A 197 13.01 -8.80 -12.41
N VAL A 198 11.74 -8.51 -12.67
CA VAL A 198 11.05 -7.30 -12.21
C VAL A 198 9.69 -7.74 -11.66
N ALA A 199 9.41 -7.38 -10.42
CA ALA A 199 8.09 -7.60 -9.84
C ALA A 199 7.13 -6.45 -10.18
N ILE A 200 5.83 -6.77 -10.26
CA ILE A 200 4.76 -5.80 -10.49
C ILE A 200 3.68 -5.94 -9.41
N ASP A 201 3.23 -4.80 -8.86
CA ASP A 201 2.15 -4.77 -7.89
C ASP A 201 0.79 -4.90 -8.58
N MET A 202 0.08 -5.99 -8.30
CA MET A 202 -1.24 -6.30 -8.87
C MET A 202 -2.39 -6.07 -7.89
N LEU A 203 -2.13 -5.55 -6.68
CA LEU A 203 -3.13 -5.43 -5.62
C LEU A 203 -4.38 -4.64 -6.03
N TYR A 204 -4.19 -3.61 -6.86
CA TYR A 204 -5.27 -2.76 -7.38
C TYR A 204 -5.31 -2.78 -8.92
N GLY A 205 -4.76 -3.83 -9.52
CA GLY A 205 -4.64 -4.03 -10.95
C GLY A 205 -3.73 -3.02 -11.65
N ILE A 206 -3.76 -3.03 -12.99
CA ILE A 206 -2.88 -2.21 -13.84
C ILE A 206 -3.60 -1.07 -14.55
N ALA A 207 -4.86 -0.77 -14.23
CA ALA A 207 -5.66 0.21 -14.98
C ALA A 207 -5.28 1.68 -14.71
N LYS A 208 -4.65 1.96 -13.57
CA LYS A 208 -4.23 3.30 -13.14
C LYS A 208 -2.70 3.37 -13.02
N HIS A 209 -2.19 3.93 -11.93
CA HIS A 209 -0.77 3.94 -11.59
C HIS A 209 -0.20 2.51 -11.41
N ARG A 210 1.00 2.24 -11.91
CA ARG A 210 1.64 0.90 -11.79
C ARG A 210 2.92 1.00 -10.98
N THR A 211 3.20 0.00 -10.16
CA THR A 211 4.41 -0.04 -9.35
C THR A 211 5.24 -1.24 -9.76
N LEU A 212 6.48 -0.98 -10.16
CA LEU A 212 7.47 -1.99 -10.53
C LEU A 212 8.58 -2.00 -9.48
N MET A 213 9.10 -3.18 -9.22
CA MET A 213 10.18 -3.39 -8.25
C MET A 213 11.21 -4.33 -8.88
N PRO A 214 12.36 -3.84 -9.36
CA PRO A 214 13.42 -4.69 -9.86
C PRO A 214 14.12 -5.39 -8.68
N SER A 215 14.78 -6.51 -8.94
CA SER A 215 15.73 -7.07 -7.99
C SER A 215 16.95 -6.16 -7.85
N LEU A 216 17.72 -6.39 -6.78
CA LEU A 216 18.99 -5.74 -6.50
C LEU A 216 19.92 -5.73 -7.72
N ILE A 217 19.90 -6.80 -8.52
CA ILE A 217 20.82 -7.02 -9.64
C ILE A 217 20.12 -7.07 -11.01
N THR A 218 18.84 -6.69 -11.10
CA THR A 218 18.17 -6.62 -12.41
C THR A 218 18.94 -5.71 -13.35
N LYS A 219 19.26 -6.20 -14.55
CA LYS A 219 20.04 -5.42 -15.51
C LYS A 219 19.26 -4.19 -16.01
N PRO A 220 19.94 -3.06 -16.31
CA PRO A 220 19.28 -1.82 -16.71
C PRO A 220 18.31 -1.96 -17.88
N GLU A 221 18.63 -2.80 -18.86
CA GLU A 221 17.79 -3.06 -20.04
C GLU A 221 16.44 -3.66 -19.67
N TYR A 222 16.38 -4.54 -18.66
CA TYR A 222 15.14 -5.15 -18.19
C TYR A 222 14.31 -4.17 -17.34
N ARG A 223 14.98 -3.33 -16.54
CA ARG A 223 14.32 -2.23 -15.81
C ARG A 223 13.67 -1.25 -16.79
N GLN A 224 14.42 -0.85 -17.82
CA GLN A 224 13.95 0.07 -18.85
C GLN A 224 12.83 -0.55 -19.69
N ALA A 225 12.96 -1.83 -20.09
CA ALA A 225 11.92 -2.53 -20.82
C ALA A 225 10.63 -2.65 -20.00
N ALA A 226 10.71 -3.07 -18.74
CA ALA A 226 9.53 -3.19 -17.88
C ALA A 226 8.84 -1.83 -17.69
N HIS A 227 9.58 -0.76 -17.39
CA HIS A 227 9.02 0.58 -17.26
C HIS A 227 8.33 1.02 -18.56
N SER A 228 9.03 0.90 -19.68
CA SER A 228 8.54 1.29 -21.00
C SER A 228 7.28 0.50 -21.39
N ILE A 229 7.23 -0.82 -21.12
CA ILE A 229 6.03 -1.65 -21.37
C ILE A 229 4.84 -1.09 -20.60
N PHE A 230 5.00 -0.81 -19.31
CA PHE A 230 3.92 -0.42 -18.43
C PHE A 230 3.60 1.08 -18.44
N ASN A 231 4.17 1.87 -19.34
CA ASN A 231 3.70 3.24 -19.60
C ASN A 231 3.31 3.48 -21.08
N LEU A 232 3.19 2.42 -21.90
CA LEU A 232 2.83 2.53 -23.32
C LEU A 232 1.46 3.16 -23.59
N ASP A 233 0.54 3.03 -22.64
CA ASP A 233 -0.81 3.61 -22.67
C ASP A 233 -0.89 4.97 -21.93
N GLY A 234 0.27 5.54 -21.57
CA GLY A 234 0.36 6.83 -20.88
C GLY A 234 0.11 6.78 -19.39
N ASN A 235 -0.11 5.59 -18.81
CA ASN A 235 -0.23 5.44 -17.36
C ASN A 235 1.09 5.75 -16.63
N MET A 236 0.97 6.28 -15.41
CA MET A 236 2.13 6.54 -14.56
C MET A 236 2.70 5.24 -14.01
N VAL A 237 4.03 5.16 -13.97
CA VAL A 237 4.77 4.03 -13.41
C VAL A 237 5.80 4.54 -12.42
N SER A 238 5.78 3.98 -11.21
CA SER A 238 6.88 4.12 -10.24
C SER A 238 7.77 2.88 -10.26
N MET A 239 9.07 3.13 -10.26
CA MET A 239 10.10 2.09 -10.13
C MET A 239 10.72 2.23 -8.75
N ILE A 240 10.30 1.39 -7.82
CA ILE A 240 10.73 1.45 -6.41
C ILE A 240 11.97 0.58 -6.18
N ALA A 241 12.72 0.84 -5.12
CA ALA A 241 13.71 -0.10 -4.61
C ALA A 241 13.01 -1.33 -4.00
N GLU A 242 13.77 -2.40 -3.78
CA GLU A 242 13.24 -3.62 -3.18
C GLU A 242 12.62 -3.36 -1.80
N SER A 243 11.38 -3.83 -1.64
CA SER A 243 10.58 -3.72 -0.43
C SER A 243 9.80 -5.00 -0.25
N ILE A 244 9.90 -5.59 0.94
CA ILE A 244 9.08 -6.74 1.33
C ILE A 244 7.62 -6.26 1.40
N GLY A 245 6.85 -6.52 0.34
CA GLY A 245 5.44 -6.10 0.23
C GLY A 245 5.19 -4.71 -0.37
N PHE A 246 5.97 -4.27 -1.37
CA PHE A 246 5.71 -3.04 -2.15
C PHE A 246 5.39 -1.81 -1.26
N VAL A 247 4.71 -0.79 -1.81
CA VAL A 247 4.19 0.35 -1.03
C VAL A 247 2.70 0.14 -0.74
N ALA A 248 1.90 -0.12 -1.79
CA ALA A 248 0.46 -0.26 -1.67
C ALA A 248 0.06 -1.50 -0.86
N GLN A 249 0.72 -2.64 -1.08
CA GLN A 249 0.43 -3.88 -0.34
C GLN A 249 0.61 -3.70 1.16
N ARG A 250 1.77 -3.18 1.61
CA ARG A 250 2.02 -2.89 3.04
C ARG A 250 0.96 -1.96 3.63
N VAL A 251 0.72 -0.81 3.00
CA VAL A 251 -0.18 0.21 3.54
C VAL A 251 -1.62 -0.31 3.61
N LEU A 252 -2.12 -0.87 2.51
CA LEU A 252 -3.51 -1.31 2.43
C LEU A 252 -3.75 -2.55 3.31
N ALA A 253 -2.82 -3.51 3.34
CA ALA A 253 -2.93 -4.66 4.22
C ALA A 253 -2.96 -4.24 5.70
N MET A 254 -2.15 -3.27 6.11
CA MET A 254 -2.17 -2.75 7.48
C MET A 254 -3.47 -2.00 7.81
N VAL A 255 -4.02 -1.21 6.89
CA VAL A 255 -5.32 -0.53 7.06
C VAL A 255 -6.44 -1.55 7.27
N ILE A 256 -6.51 -2.57 6.41
CA ILE A 256 -7.54 -3.62 6.46
C ILE A 256 -7.37 -4.45 7.73
N ASN A 257 -6.15 -4.87 8.06
CA ASN A 257 -5.85 -5.68 9.22
C ASN A 257 -6.18 -4.96 10.53
N LEU A 258 -5.93 -3.64 10.59
CA LEU A 258 -6.32 -2.83 11.73
C LEU A 258 -7.83 -2.69 11.86
N GLY A 259 -8.55 -2.50 10.75
CA GLY A 259 -10.02 -2.54 10.75
C GLY A 259 -10.57 -3.87 11.27
N CYS A 260 -9.97 -4.98 10.85
CA CYS A 260 -10.30 -6.32 11.34
C CYS A 260 -10.05 -6.48 12.85
N ASP A 261 -8.98 -5.91 13.39
CA ASP A 261 -8.70 -5.93 14.84
C ASP A 261 -9.69 -5.08 15.64
N ILE A 262 -10.09 -3.92 15.13
CA ILE A 262 -11.11 -3.07 15.75
C ILE A 262 -12.44 -3.84 15.85
N ALA A 263 -12.81 -4.57 14.78
CA ALA A 263 -13.96 -5.45 14.79
C ALA A 263 -13.80 -6.64 15.75
N GLN A 264 -12.61 -7.28 15.79
CA GLN A 264 -12.31 -8.39 16.70
C GLN A 264 -12.44 -8.01 18.18
N GLN A 265 -12.08 -6.77 18.52
CA GLN A 265 -12.20 -6.23 19.88
C GLN A 265 -13.63 -5.76 20.20
N ASN A 266 -14.54 -5.83 19.21
CA ASN A 266 -15.90 -5.33 19.28
C ASN A 266 -15.92 -3.87 19.73
N ILE A 267 -15.02 -3.02 19.21
CA ILE A 267 -15.01 -1.58 19.52
C ILE A 267 -16.26 -0.93 18.92
N ALA A 268 -16.62 -1.32 17.70
CA ALA A 268 -17.83 -0.90 17.00
C ALA A 268 -18.29 -2.03 16.06
N THR A 269 -19.50 -1.89 15.49
CA THR A 269 -19.98 -2.83 14.47
C THR A 269 -19.18 -2.67 13.17
N VAL A 270 -19.14 -3.71 12.34
CA VAL A 270 -18.47 -3.66 11.02
C VAL A 270 -19.00 -2.50 10.19
N ASP A 271 -20.32 -2.29 10.17
CA ASP A 271 -20.96 -1.21 9.43
C ASP A 271 -20.53 0.17 9.93
N ASP A 272 -20.43 0.35 11.25
CA ASP A 272 -20.01 1.62 11.83
C ASP A 272 -18.51 1.86 11.63
N ILE A 273 -17.67 0.82 11.67
CA ILE A 273 -16.25 0.93 11.33
C ILE A 273 -16.09 1.39 9.88
N ASN A 274 -16.77 0.72 8.95
CA ASN A 274 -16.71 1.05 7.52
C ASN A 274 -17.27 2.45 7.23
N ALA A 275 -18.37 2.83 7.88
CA ALA A 275 -18.95 4.17 7.71
C ALA A 275 -18.06 5.26 8.30
N ALA A 276 -17.55 5.08 9.51
CA ALA A 276 -16.72 6.07 10.19
C ALA A 276 -15.42 6.35 9.43
N VAL A 277 -14.78 5.32 8.87
CA VAL A 277 -13.54 5.50 8.10
C VAL A 277 -13.79 6.19 6.76
N ARG A 278 -14.84 5.81 6.02
CA ARG A 278 -15.19 6.51 4.77
C ARG A 278 -15.51 7.98 5.00
N LEU A 279 -16.36 8.28 5.97
CA LEU A 279 -16.83 9.64 6.23
C LEU A 279 -15.78 10.49 6.93
N GLY A 280 -15.06 9.92 7.90
CA GLY A 280 -14.10 10.64 8.75
C GLY A 280 -12.71 10.78 8.14
N LEU A 281 -12.22 9.75 7.43
CA LEU A 281 -10.88 9.77 6.80
C LEU A 281 -10.94 9.99 5.29
N GLY A 282 -12.13 9.98 4.69
CA GLY A 282 -12.28 10.15 3.24
C GLY A 282 -11.73 8.99 2.42
N TYR A 283 -11.67 7.79 2.99
CA TYR A 283 -11.24 6.59 2.27
C TYR A 283 -12.29 6.20 1.23
N PRO A 284 -11.88 5.63 0.07
CA PRO A 284 -12.82 5.21 -0.96
C PRO A 284 -13.78 4.14 -0.46
N PHE A 285 -13.29 3.27 0.44
CA PHE A 285 -14.04 2.18 1.05
C PHE A 285 -13.74 2.11 2.55
N GLY A 286 -14.66 1.55 3.32
CA GLY A 286 -14.41 1.14 4.69
C GLY A 286 -13.37 0.02 4.74
N PRO A 287 -12.51 -0.04 5.76
CA PRO A 287 -11.33 -0.90 5.72
C PRO A 287 -11.69 -2.40 5.64
N ILE A 288 -12.83 -2.82 6.21
CA ILE A 288 -13.22 -4.23 6.21
C ILE A 288 -13.84 -4.59 4.84
N GLU A 289 -14.76 -3.75 4.33
CA GLU A 289 -15.34 -3.95 2.98
C GLU A 289 -14.28 -3.82 1.88
N TRP A 290 -13.24 -3.00 2.08
CA TRP A 290 -12.16 -2.85 1.13
C TRP A 290 -11.35 -4.14 0.98
N GLY A 291 -11.12 -4.85 2.09
CA GLY A 291 -10.46 -6.16 2.04
C GLY A 291 -11.26 -7.21 1.27
N ASP A 292 -12.60 -7.16 1.34
CA ASP A 292 -13.47 -8.02 0.52
C ASP A 292 -13.37 -7.67 -0.96
N GLN A 293 -13.32 -6.37 -1.31
CA GLN A 293 -13.21 -5.93 -2.70
C GLN A 293 -11.85 -6.24 -3.34
N VAL A 294 -10.77 -6.10 -2.58
CA VAL A 294 -9.40 -6.34 -3.07
C VAL A 294 -9.08 -7.84 -3.10
N GLY A 295 -9.69 -8.61 -2.22
CA GLY A 295 -9.45 -10.03 -2.04
C GLY A 295 -8.75 -10.32 -0.71
N SER A 296 -9.50 -10.84 0.25
CA SER A 296 -9.02 -11.10 1.61
C SER A 296 -7.88 -12.12 1.66
N GLU A 297 -7.86 -13.07 0.73
CA GLU A 297 -6.77 -14.04 0.53
C GLU A 297 -5.46 -13.34 0.15
N LYS A 298 -5.49 -12.35 -0.75
CA LYS A 298 -4.32 -11.53 -1.11
C LYS A 298 -3.79 -10.80 0.12
N ILE A 299 -4.67 -10.17 0.90
CA ILE A 299 -4.29 -9.45 2.12
C ILE A 299 -3.66 -10.37 3.17
N LEU A 300 -4.23 -11.55 3.39
CA LEU A 300 -3.67 -12.52 4.32
C LEU A 300 -2.31 -13.05 3.82
N LEU A 301 -2.16 -13.32 2.52
CA LEU A 301 -0.89 -13.73 1.93
C LEU A 301 0.20 -12.67 2.13
N ILE A 302 -0.12 -11.39 1.90
CA ILE A 302 0.78 -10.25 2.13
C ILE A 302 1.29 -10.28 3.57
N LEU A 303 0.37 -10.27 4.55
CA LEU A 303 0.73 -10.18 5.97
C LEU A 303 1.53 -11.39 6.45
N ASN A 304 1.16 -12.60 6.00
CA ASN A 304 1.88 -13.82 6.33
C ASN A 304 3.32 -13.79 5.82
N ARG A 305 3.55 -13.41 4.55
CA ARG A 305 4.89 -13.36 3.98
C ARG A 305 5.74 -12.25 4.58
N ILE A 306 5.19 -11.04 4.75
CA ILE A 306 5.93 -9.95 5.43
C ILE A 306 6.31 -10.39 6.85
N THR A 307 5.38 -10.97 7.61
CA THR A 307 5.66 -11.45 8.98
C THR A 307 6.72 -12.56 8.98
N ALA A 308 6.65 -13.51 8.06
CA ALA A 308 7.61 -14.60 7.98
C ALA A 308 9.02 -14.14 7.59
N LEU A 309 9.13 -13.17 6.68
CA LEU A 309 10.41 -12.66 6.18
C LEU A 309 11.07 -11.67 7.13
N THR A 310 10.29 -10.83 7.81
CA THR A 310 10.83 -9.75 8.67
C THR A 310 10.83 -10.11 10.14
N HIS A 311 10.01 -11.08 10.56
CA HIS A 311 9.67 -11.35 11.95
C HIS A 311 9.14 -10.12 12.73
N ASP A 312 8.73 -9.07 12.02
CA ASP A 312 8.22 -7.84 12.65
C ASP A 312 6.77 -8.06 13.10
N PRO A 313 6.49 -8.03 14.42
CA PRO A 313 5.15 -8.30 14.97
C PRO A 313 4.11 -7.25 14.56
N ARG A 314 4.54 -6.12 13.97
CA ARG A 314 3.66 -5.12 13.33
C ARG A 314 2.75 -5.75 12.29
N TYR A 315 3.24 -6.69 11.49
CA TYR A 315 2.49 -7.24 10.36
C TYR A 315 1.69 -8.50 10.67
N ARG A 316 1.67 -8.94 11.93
CA ARG A 316 0.93 -10.15 12.31
C ARG A 316 -0.52 -10.07 11.81
N PRO A 317 -1.06 -11.08 11.12
CA PRO A 317 -2.45 -11.03 10.67
C PRO A 317 -3.41 -11.18 11.86
N SER A 318 -4.50 -10.40 11.86
CA SER A 318 -5.54 -10.47 12.90
C SER A 318 -6.24 -11.82 12.88
N PRO A 319 -6.68 -12.35 14.03
CA PRO A 319 -7.52 -13.54 14.07
C PRO A 319 -8.83 -13.37 13.27
N TRP A 320 -9.35 -12.14 13.19
CA TRP A 320 -10.55 -11.83 12.42
C TRP A 320 -10.37 -12.09 10.92
N LEU A 321 -9.28 -11.57 10.36
CA LEU A 321 -8.88 -11.80 8.96
C LEU A 321 -8.61 -13.29 8.72
N GLN A 322 -7.75 -13.90 9.54
CA GLN A 322 -7.34 -15.30 9.37
C GLN A 322 -8.54 -16.26 9.34
N ARG A 323 -9.45 -16.14 10.31
CA ARG A 323 -10.60 -17.05 10.44
C ARG A 323 -11.60 -16.90 9.29
N ARG A 324 -11.81 -15.68 8.79
CA ARG A 324 -12.76 -15.44 7.70
C ARG A 324 -12.22 -15.93 6.37
N VAL A 325 -10.95 -15.69 6.09
CA VAL A 325 -10.28 -16.29 4.94
C VAL A 325 -10.30 -17.82 5.02
N ALA A 326 -9.95 -18.40 6.18
CA ALA A 326 -9.94 -19.85 6.36
C ALA A 326 -11.32 -20.52 6.19
N LEU A 327 -12.41 -19.78 6.40
CA LEU A 327 -13.78 -20.25 6.24
C LEU A 327 -14.42 -19.80 4.93
N HIS A 328 -13.67 -19.14 4.04
CA HIS A 328 -14.18 -18.54 2.80
C HIS A 328 -15.38 -17.60 3.03
N LEU A 329 -15.33 -16.85 4.14
CA LEU A 329 -16.32 -15.85 4.51
C LEU A 329 -15.82 -14.45 4.15
N PRO A 330 -16.72 -13.52 3.78
CA PRO A 330 -16.34 -12.12 3.65
C PRO A 330 -15.86 -11.59 5.00
N LEU A 331 -14.91 -10.66 4.99
CA LEU A 331 -14.41 -9.94 6.16
C LEU A 331 -15.52 -9.21 6.89
N THR A 332 -16.53 -8.78 6.15
CA THR A 332 -17.75 -8.15 6.67
C THR A 332 -18.68 -9.12 7.40
N PHE A 333 -18.47 -10.43 7.31
CA PHE A 333 -19.32 -11.42 7.98
C PHE A 333 -19.27 -11.26 9.51
N THR A 334 -20.46 -11.14 10.08
CA THR A 334 -20.74 -11.20 11.52
C THR A 334 -21.89 -12.17 11.76
N HIS A 335 -21.79 -13.02 12.79
CA HIS A 335 -22.96 -13.75 13.26
C HIS A 335 -23.97 -12.76 13.84
N GLU A 336 -25.23 -12.84 13.40
CA GLU A 336 -26.33 -12.18 14.09
C GLU A 336 -26.40 -12.77 15.51
N SER A 337 -26.28 -11.90 16.51
CA SER A 337 -26.44 -12.22 17.93
C SER A 337 -27.89 -12.17 18.37
#